data_AF-A0A3E0VTL7-F1
#
_entry.id   AF-A0A3E0VTL7-F1
#
_cell.length_a   1.000
_cell.length_b   1.000
_cell.length_c   1.000
_cell.angle_alpha   90.00
_cell.angle_beta   90.00
_cell.angle_gamma   90.00
#
_symmetry.space_group_name_H-M   'P 1'
#
loop_
_entity.id
_entity.type
_entity.pdbx_description
1 polymer ?
#
loop_
_entity_poly.entity_id
_entity_poly.type
_entity_poly.pdbx_seq_one_letter_code
_entity_poly.pdbx_strand_id
1 'polypeptide(L)'
;MLRKVTPRTAGVVAVVIGMVLAVCGGGMIATPPVSILGAIVLVPATLLVAIGCVWLVRRDWDEPWPPNVRPDLAKRLRIRRVLLVASGVLLPVALAYGIFSATRGEWGSLVISLILTLNAATNLAVYRRLRQ
;
A
#
# COMPACT_ATOMS: atom_id res chain seq x y z
N MET A 1 -12.44 13.56 -30.01
CA MET A 1 -13.03 13.29 -28.68
C MET A 1 -11.96 12.68 -27.78
N LEU A 2 -11.18 13.50 -27.08
CA LEU A 2 -10.28 13.01 -26.03
C LEU A 2 -11.17 12.61 -24.84
N ARG A 3 -11.32 11.30 -24.63
CA ARG A 3 -11.98 10.73 -23.44
C ARG A 3 -11.30 11.37 -22.23
N LYS A 4 -11.97 12.27 -21.51
CA LYS A 4 -11.40 12.96 -20.33
C LYS A 4 -10.90 11.88 -19.37
N VAL A 5 -9.57 11.70 -19.29
CA VAL A 5 -8.96 10.71 -18.41
C VAL A 5 -9.33 11.12 -17.00
N THR A 6 -10.07 10.27 -16.30
CA THR A 6 -10.44 10.55 -14.91
C THR A 6 -9.20 10.48 -14.02
N PRO A 7 -9.10 11.29 -12.94
CA PRO A 7 -7.95 11.23 -12.03
C PRO A 7 -7.78 9.85 -11.42
N ARG A 8 -8.88 9.11 -11.19
CA ARG A 8 -8.80 7.70 -10.77
C ARG A 8 -8.13 6.81 -11.80
N THR A 9 -8.49 6.92 -13.09
CA THR A 9 -7.86 6.13 -14.15
C THR A 9 -6.37 6.46 -14.27
N ALA A 10 -6.00 7.74 -14.23
CA ALA A 10 -4.61 8.17 -14.23
C ALA A 10 -3.86 7.66 -12.98
N GLY A 11 -4.50 7.69 -11.81
CA GLY A 11 -3.97 7.18 -10.56
C GLY A 11 -3.71 5.68 -10.59
N VAL A 12 -4.66 4.87 -11.08
CA VAL A 12 -4.47 3.42 -11.24
C VAL A 12 -3.30 3.14 -12.17
N VAL A 13 -3.26 3.80 -13.33
CA VAL A 13 -2.18 3.61 -14.32
C VAL A 13 -0.82 3.99 -13.72
N ALA A 14 -0.74 5.12 -13.02
CA ALA A 14 0.48 5.53 -12.34
C ALA A 14 0.91 4.47 -11.30
N VAL A 15 0.03 4.04 -10.40
CA VAL A 15 0.39 3.01 -9.40
C VAL A 15 0.88 1.72 -10.06
N VAL A 16 0.22 1.25 -11.12
CA VAL A 16 0.63 0.04 -11.85
C VAL A 16 2.01 0.21 -12.47
N ILE A 17 2.25 1.31 -13.19
CA ILE A 17 3.55 1.58 -13.81
C ILE A 17 4.64 1.70 -12.74
N GLY A 18 4.36 2.43 -11.66
CA GLY A 18 5.29 2.61 -10.54
C GLY A 18 5.62 1.28 -9.86
N MET A 19 4.65 0.38 -9.68
CA MET A 19 4.92 -0.98 -9.18
C MET A 19 5.81 -1.78 -10.12
N VAL A 20 5.55 -1.76 -11.43
CA VAL A 20 6.39 -2.47 -12.40
C VAL A 20 7.83 -1.95 -12.35
N LEU A 21 8.02 -0.62 -12.32
CA LEU A 21 9.34 0.00 -12.20
C LEU A 21 10.03 -0.34 -10.87
N ALA A 22 9.29 -0.41 -9.76
CA ALA A 22 9.84 -0.79 -8.47
C ALA A 22 10.32 -2.26 -8.45
N VAL A 23 9.56 -3.17 -9.09
CA VAL A 23 9.96 -4.57 -9.24
C VAL A 23 11.22 -4.68 -10.10
N CYS A 24 11.26 -3.99 -11.25
CA CYS A 24 12.44 -3.96 -12.10
C CYS A 24 13.65 -3.36 -11.38
N GLY A 25 13.47 -2.23 -10.69
CA GLY A 25 14.51 -1.55 -9.92
C GLY A 25 15.04 -2.42 -8.77
N GLY A 26 14.16 -3.11 -8.04
CA GLY A 26 14.55 -4.06 -7.00
C GLY A 26 15.35 -5.24 -7.55
N GLY A 27 14.96 -5.76 -8.72
CA GLY A 27 15.72 -6.78 -9.44
C GLY A 27 17.13 -6.30 -9.83
N MET A 28 17.25 -5.06 -10.31
CA MET A 28 18.54 -4.47 -10.66
C MET A 28 19.43 -4.22 -9.43
N ILE A 29 18.86 -3.84 -8.28
CA ILE A 29 19.61 -3.66 -7.03
C ILE A 29 20.28 -4.97 -6.60
N ALA A 30 19.61 -6.10 -6.79
CA ALA A 30 20.15 -7.41 -6.45
C ALA A 30 21.35 -7.84 -7.31
N THR A 31 21.61 -7.14 -8.43
CA THR A 31 22.75 -7.40 -9.32
C THR A 31 23.83 -6.31 -9.17
N PRO A 32 25.04 -6.64 -8.66
CA PRO A 32 26.09 -5.66 -8.34
C PRO A 32 26.44 -4.63 -9.44
N PRO A 33 26.57 -5.00 -10.74
CA PRO A 33 27.01 -4.03 -11.74
C PRO A 33 25.96 -2.98 -12.09
N VAL A 34 24.68 -3.21 -11.81
CA VAL A 34 23.58 -2.27 -12.13
C VAL A 34 22.84 -1.79 -10.88
N SER A 35 23.39 -2.04 -9.69
CA SER A 35 22.73 -1.74 -8.43
C SER A 35 22.43 -0.24 -8.25
N ILE A 36 23.35 0.62 -8.70
CA ILE A 36 23.17 2.09 -8.69
C ILE A 36 22.03 2.51 -9.62
N LEU A 37 21.94 1.93 -10.82
CA LEU A 37 20.84 2.20 -11.75
C LEU A 37 19.50 1.74 -11.16
N GLY A 38 19.48 0.60 -10.47
CA GLY A 38 18.31 0.11 -9.74
C GLY A 38 17.80 1.11 -8.71
N ALA A 39 18.71 1.73 -7.93
CA ALA A 39 18.35 2.78 -6.98
C ALA A 39 17.80 4.04 -7.66
N ILE A 40 18.40 4.45 -8.78
CA ILE A 40 17.94 5.59 -9.59
C ILE A 40 16.54 5.35 -10.16
N VAL A 41 16.19 4.12 -10.52
CA VAL A 41 14.84 3.74 -11.00
C VAL A 41 13.83 3.68 -9.86
N LEU A 42 14.25 3.30 -8.66
CA LEU A 42 13.37 3.13 -7.51
C LEU A 42 12.81 4.45 -6.96
N VAL A 43 13.59 5.53 -7.02
CA VAL A 43 13.16 6.88 -6.60
C VAL A 43 11.97 7.42 -7.42
N PRO A 44 12.02 7.49 -8.77
CA PRO A 44 10.89 7.93 -9.55
C PRO A 44 9.73 6.93 -9.48
N ALA A 45 10.00 5.62 -9.34
CA ALA A 45 8.94 4.62 -9.14
C ALA A 45 8.14 4.92 -7.86
N THR A 46 8.81 5.22 -6.74
CA THR A 46 8.15 5.55 -5.47
C THR A 46 7.38 6.87 -5.55
N LEU A 47 7.95 7.90 -6.18
CA LEU A 47 7.24 9.17 -6.41
C LEU A 47 5.99 8.97 -7.26
N LEU A 48 6.08 8.15 -8.30
CA LEU A 48 4.99 7.90 -9.23
C LEU A 48 3.86 7.10 -8.59
N VAL A 49 4.19 6.15 -7.70
CA VAL A 49 3.18 5.49 -6.84
C VAL A 49 2.53 6.48 -5.88
N ALA A 50 3.32 7.36 -5.23
CA ALA A 50 2.78 8.35 -4.31
C ALA A 50 1.81 9.33 -5.00
N ILE A 51 2.20 9.85 -6.17
CA ILE A 51 1.36 10.71 -7.01
C ILE A 51 0.11 9.94 -7.47
N GLY A 52 0.26 8.68 -7.90
CA GLY A 52 -0.85 7.82 -8.28
C GLY A 52 -1.85 7.65 -7.14
N CYS A 53 -1.39 7.41 -5.91
CA CYS A 53 -2.22 7.33 -4.71
C CYS A 53 -2.98 8.63 -4.44
N VAL A 54 -2.36 9.80 -4.63
CA VAL A 54 -3.04 11.10 -4.51
C VAL A 54 -4.15 11.22 -5.56
N TRP A 55 -3.88 10.86 -6.81
CA TRP A 55 -4.88 10.90 -7.88
C TRP A 55 -6.04 9.91 -7.71
N LEU A 56 -5.81 8.77 -7.05
CA LEU A 56 -6.87 7.81 -6.71
C LEU A 56 -7.91 8.39 -5.75
N VAL A 57 -7.50 9.31 -4.87
CA VAL A 57 -8.39 9.95 -3.89
C VAL A 57 -9.11 11.16 -4.51
N ARG A 58 -8.51 11.78 -5.51
CA ARG A 58 -9.06 12.94 -6.23
C ARG A 58 -10.30 12.54 -7.06
N ARG A 59 -11.37 13.34 -6.99
CA ARG A 59 -12.58 13.10 -7.79
C ARG A 59 -12.48 13.73 -9.16
N ASP A 60 -12.03 14.98 -9.20
CA ASP A 60 -11.92 15.79 -10.41
C ASP A 60 -10.61 16.58 -10.46
N TRP A 61 -10.11 16.87 -11.67
CA TRP A 61 -8.85 17.60 -11.87
C TRP A 61 -8.88 19.06 -11.43
N ASP A 62 -10.07 19.64 -11.30
CA ASP A 62 -10.27 21.02 -10.86
C ASP A 62 -10.52 21.13 -9.34
N GLU A 63 -10.58 19.98 -8.63
CA GLU A 63 -10.83 19.95 -7.19
C GLU A 63 -9.62 20.52 -6.43
N PRO A 64 -9.79 21.54 -5.57
CA PRO A 64 -8.68 22.10 -4.78
C PRO A 64 -8.17 21.07 -3.76
N TRP A 65 -6.85 20.99 -3.60
CA TRP A 65 -6.21 20.08 -2.66
C TRP A 65 -5.95 20.79 -1.32
N PRO A 66 -6.31 20.20 -0.17
CA PRO A 66 -6.88 18.86 0.03
C PRO A 66 -8.40 18.78 -0.25
N PRO A 67 -8.89 17.65 -0.80
CA PRO A 67 -10.29 17.49 -1.16
C PRO A 67 -11.15 17.54 0.10
N ASN A 68 -12.18 18.40 0.08
CA ASN A 68 -13.06 18.60 1.23
C ASN A 68 -14.11 17.49 1.29
N VAL A 69 -13.64 16.27 1.53
CA VAL A 69 -14.50 15.11 1.68
C VAL A 69 -14.89 15.06 3.16
N ARG A 70 -16.10 15.50 3.49
CA ARG A 70 -16.76 15.03 4.73
C ARG A 70 -17.32 13.65 4.41
N PRO A 71 -16.67 12.57 4.86
CA PRO A 71 -17.14 11.24 4.54
C PRO A 71 -18.39 10.93 5.36
N ASP A 72 -19.41 10.42 4.67
CA ASP A 72 -20.62 9.89 5.27
C ASP A 72 -20.29 8.89 6.40
N LEU A 73 -20.87 9.12 7.57
CA LEU A 73 -20.64 8.36 8.79
C LEU A 73 -20.98 6.87 8.58
N ALA A 74 -22.06 6.57 7.85
CA ALA A 74 -22.50 5.21 7.59
C ALA A 74 -21.46 4.44 6.74
N LYS A 75 -20.91 5.09 5.71
CA LYS A 75 -19.86 4.52 4.86
C LYS A 75 -18.56 4.31 5.63
N ARG A 76 -18.18 5.26 6.50
CA ARG A 76 -17.01 5.11 7.40
C ARG A 76 -17.15 3.89 8.31
N LEU A 77 -18.30 3.71 8.95
CA LEU A 77 -18.54 2.58 9.84
C LEU A 77 -18.49 1.25 9.11
N ARG A 78 -19.02 1.17 7.88
CA ARG A 78 -18.95 -0.04 7.05
C ARG A 78 -17.50 -0.39 6.70
N ILE A 79 -16.74 0.56 6.16
CA ILE A 79 -15.32 0.35 5.81
C ILE A 79 -14.53 -0.06 7.05
N ARG A 80 -14.77 0.59 8.18
CA ARG A 80 -14.10 0.28 9.44
C ARG A 80 -14.40 -1.13 9.95
N ARG A 81 -15.66 -1.60 9.85
CA ARG A 81 -16.00 -2.99 10.20
C ARG A 81 -15.26 -3.98 9.33
N VAL A 82 -15.22 -3.75 8.02
CA VAL A 82 -14.50 -4.62 7.07
C VAL A 82 -13.01 -4.65 7.40
N LEU A 83 -12.38 -3.50 7.62
CA LEU A 83 -10.95 -3.42 7.95
C LEU A 83 -10.61 -4.06 9.29
N LEU A 84 -11.50 -3.96 10.29
CA LEU A 84 -11.31 -4.59 11.60
C LEU A 84 -11.40 -6.12 11.48
N VAL A 85 -12.39 -6.63 10.75
CA VAL A 85 -12.52 -8.08 10.48
C VAL A 85 -11.31 -8.58 9.68
N ALA A 86 -10.94 -7.89 8.61
CA ALA A 86 -9.78 -8.24 7.79
C ALA A 86 -8.48 -8.26 8.61
N SER A 87 -8.24 -7.24 9.45
CA SER A 87 -7.06 -7.17 10.32
C SER A 87 -7.10 -8.26 11.40
N GLY A 88 -8.28 -8.60 11.90
CA GLY A 88 -8.50 -9.69 12.87
C GLY A 88 -8.16 -11.08 12.31
N VAL A 89 -8.41 -11.31 11.02
CA VAL A 89 -8.02 -12.55 10.32
C VAL A 89 -6.55 -12.52 9.89
N LEU A 90 -6.06 -11.37 9.43
CA LEU A 90 -4.68 -11.23 8.95
C LEU A 90 -3.66 -11.45 10.07
N LEU A 91 -3.94 -11.00 11.29
CA LEU A 91 -3.03 -11.11 12.43
C LEU A 91 -2.62 -12.58 12.74
N PRO A 92 -3.56 -13.52 13.00
CA PRO A 92 -3.19 -14.91 13.27
C PRO A 92 -2.54 -15.60 12.07
N VAL A 93 -2.96 -15.26 10.84
CA VAL A 93 -2.36 -15.81 9.61
C VAL A 93 -0.91 -15.35 9.44
N ALA A 94 -0.64 -14.06 9.64
CA ALA A 94 0.71 -13.49 9.55
C ALA A 94 1.64 -14.07 10.63
N LEU A 95 1.15 -14.25 11.86
CA LEU A 95 1.89 -14.91 12.94
C LEU A 95 2.20 -16.37 12.61
N ALA A 96 1.21 -17.14 12.15
CA ALA A 96 1.41 -18.53 11.77
C ALA A 96 2.43 -18.67 10.64
N TYR A 97 2.34 -17.80 9.63
CA TYR A 97 3.31 -17.74 8.53
C TYR A 97 4.72 -17.38 9.02
N GLY A 98 4.84 -16.43 9.96
CA GLY A 98 6.12 -16.05 10.56
C GLY A 98 6.78 -17.18 11.35
N ILE A 99 6.01 -17.90 12.15
CA ILE A 99 6.49 -19.09 12.89
C ILE A 99 6.96 -20.16 11.90
N PHE A 100 6.16 -20.45 10.88
CA PHE A 100 6.53 -21.41 9.83
C PHE A 100 7.82 -21.01 9.10
N SER A 101 7.94 -19.73 8.73
CA SER A 101 9.14 -19.17 8.10
C SER A 101 10.38 -19.29 8.99
N ALA A 102 10.23 -19.07 10.30
CA ALA A 102 11.30 -19.20 11.28
C ALA A 102 11.84 -20.65 11.32
N THR A 103 10.93 -21.64 11.31
CA THR A 103 11.31 -23.06 11.35
C THR A 103 12.07 -23.53 10.11
N ARG A 104 11.95 -22.81 8.99
CA ARG A 104 12.65 -23.10 7.72
C ARG A 104 13.91 -22.28 7.49
N GLY A 105 14.26 -21.37 8.41
CA GLY A 105 15.40 -20.47 8.24
C GLY A 105 15.23 -19.42 7.13
N GLU A 106 13.99 -19.19 6.67
CA GLU A 106 13.68 -18.19 5.63
C GLU A 106 13.58 -16.79 6.25
N TRP A 107 14.72 -16.16 6.53
CA TRP A 107 14.77 -14.87 7.23
C TRP A 107 14.04 -13.73 6.50
N GLY A 108 14.04 -13.72 5.16
CA GLY A 108 13.32 -12.71 4.37
C GLY A 108 11.80 -12.80 4.55
N SER A 109 11.24 -14.00 4.43
CA SER A 109 9.83 -14.29 4.68
C SER A 109 9.42 -13.96 6.13
N LEU A 110 10.32 -14.16 7.09
CA LEU A 110 10.12 -13.82 8.50
C LEU A 110 10.01 -12.30 8.70
N VAL A 111 10.89 -11.50 8.10
CA VAL A 111 10.80 -10.03 8.18
C VAL A 111 9.47 -9.52 7.60
N ILE A 112 9.05 -10.07 6.46
CA ILE A 112 7.76 -9.72 5.86
C ILE A 112 6.59 -10.06 6.80
N SER A 113 6.62 -11.25 7.40
CA SER A 113 5.58 -11.69 8.34
C SER A 113 5.47 -10.78 9.58
N LEU A 114 6.61 -10.29 10.09
CA LEU A 114 6.67 -9.36 11.21
C LEU A 114 6.05 -8.00 10.84
N ILE A 115 6.38 -7.46 9.66
CA ILE A 115 5.80 -6.21 9.17
C ILE A 115 4.28 -6.33 9.04
N LEU A 116 3.79 -7.44 8.45
CA LEU A 116 2.35 -7.70 8.30
C LEU A 116 1.65 -7.83 9.65
N THR A 117 2.27 -8.53 10.60
CA THR A 117 1.75 -8.69 11.96
C THR A 117 1.67 -7.35 12.69
N LEU A 118 2.72 -6.54 12.63
CA LEU A 118 2.77 -5.20 13.22
C LEU A 118 1.70 -4.29 12.61
N ASN A 119 1.51 -4.33 11.29
CA ASN A 119 0.48 -3.56 10.60
C ASN A 119 -0.93 -3.98 11.06
N ALA A 120 -1.21 -5.28 11.07
CA ALA A 120 -2.49 -5.82 11.53
C ALA A 120 -2.79 -5.47 13.01
N ALA A 121 -1.78 -5.59 13.88
CA ALA A 121 -1.89 -5.24 15.30
C ALA A 121 -2.14 -3.74 15.50
N THR A 122 -1.42 -2.89 14.77
CA THR A 122 -1.59 -1.42 14.81
C THR A 122 -2.98 -1.02 14.35
N ASN A 123 -3.47 -1.59 13.25
CA ASN A 123 -4.82 -1.35 12.76
C ASN A 123 -5.88 -1.77 13.78
N LEU A 124 -5.73 -2.95 14.38
CA LEU A 124 -6.62 -3.41 15.44
C LEU A 124 -6.62 -2.47 16.66
N ALA A 125 -5.45 -2.00 17.09
CA ALA A 125 -5.32 -1.07 18.21
C ALA A 125 -5.97 0.29 17.91
N VAL A 126 -5.69 0.87 16.74
CA VAL A 126 -6.27 2.15 16.30
C VAL A 126 -7.78 2.03 16.15
N TYR A 127 -8.28 0.96 15.53
CA TYR A 127 -9.72 0.75 15.35
C TYR A 127 -10.44 0.39 16.65
N ARG A 128 -9.76 -0.15 17.66
CA ARG A 128 -10.33 -0.30 19.01
C ARG A 128 -10.44 1.03 19.74
N ARG A 129 -9.39 1.86 19.71
CA ARG A 129 -9.37 3.17 20.40
C ARG A 129 -10.41 4.15 19.85
N LEU A 130 -10.60 4.21 18.53
CA LEU A 130 -11.60 5.07 17.91
C LEU A 130 -13.07 4.63 18.18
N ARG A 131 -13.29 3.55 18.95
CA ARG A 131 -14.63 3.00 19.27
C ARG A 131 -15.18 3.62 20.56
N GLN A 132 -14.29 4.24 21.35
CA GLN A 132 -14.59 5.17 22.43
C GLN A 132 -14.79 6.57 21.85
#